data_AF-A0A8J5D1I7-F1
#
_entry.id   AF-A0A8J5D1I7-F1
#
_cell.length_a   1.000
_cell.length_b   1.000
_cell.length_c   1.000
_cell.angle_alpha   90.00
_cell.angle_beta   90.00
_cell.angle_gamma   90.00
#
_symmetry.space_group_name_H-M   'P 1'
#
loop_
_entity.id
_entity.type
_entity.pdbx_description
1 polymer ?
#
loop_
_entity_poly.entity_id
_entity_poly.type
_entity_poly.pdbx_seq_one_letter_code
_entity_poly.pdbx_strand_id
1 'polypeptide(L)'
;MTRVAVWLVVAVAAACGVALAASGCSGKTSCSGCIQTPNCMWCGRSGNFTGLDGKSLSRCIQRTDDVSLEWREVCGTDDVYEPANFFEMLINNELTQAGVLAGSGGQGGAAGGAGFSGETVVQIKPQHVGMRLRASELLQHFFVS
;
A
#
# COMPACT_ATOMS: atom_id res chain seq x y z
N MET A 1 56.54 16.24 -0.10
CA MET A 1 55.27 16.16 0.65
C MET A 1 54.18 16.83 -0.19
N THR A 2 52.94 16.35 -0.07
CA THR A 2 51.66 16.89 -0.60
C THR A 2 51.29 16.71 -2.09
N ARG A 3 51.03 15.48 -2.58
CA ARG A 3 50.09 15.23 -3.72
C ARG A 3 49.38 13.87 -3.66
N VAL A 4 48.88 13.47 -2.50
CA VAL A 4 48.05 12.25 -2.36
C VAL A 4 46.84 12.58 -1.50
N ALA A 5 45.83 13.26 -2.04
CA ALA A 5 44.53 13.43 -1.34
C ALA A 5 43.46 14.13 -2.20
N VAL A 6 43.32 13.84 -3.51
CA VAL A 6 42.20 14.45 -4.27
C VAL A 6 41.57 13.45 -5.25
N TRP A 7 41.36 12.21 -4.83
CA TRP A 7 40.62 11.22 -5.64
C TRP A 7 39.67 10.32 -4.83
N LEU A 8 39.25 10.76 -3.64
CA LEU A 8 38.49 9.88 -2.72
C LEU A 8 37.26 10.58 -2.12
N VAL A 9 36.43 11.23 -2.96
CA VAL A 9 35.16 11.84 -2.51
C VAL A 9 33.94 11.44 -3.36
N VAL A 10 34.08 10.60 -4.40
CA VAL A 10 32.94 10.36 -5.33
C VAL A 10 32.18 9.04 -5.13
N ALA A 11 32.51 8.20 -4.13
CA ALA A 11 31.97 6.84 -4.05
C ALA A 11 31.08 6.50 -2.82
N VAL A 12 30.35 7.46 -2.23
CA VAL A 12 29.43 7.15 -1.10
C VAL A 12 28.04 7.79 -1.29
N ALA A 13 27.55 7.83 -2.53
CA ALA A 13 26.18 8.24 -2.85
C ALA A 13 25.47 7.17 -3.68
N ALA A 14 25.51 5.91 -3.22
CA ALA A 14 24.73 4.83 -3.82
C ALA A 14 24.34 3.75 -2.80
N ALA A 15 24.22 4.10 -1.52
CA ALA A 15 23.43 3.31 -0.57
C ALA A 15 21.96 3.73 -0.71
N CYS A 16 21.41 3.65 -1.93
CA CYS A 16 19.97 3.59 -2.09
C CYS A 16 19.58 2.26 -1.48
N GLY A 17 18.85 2.30 -0.36
CA GLY A 17 18.46 1.14 0.42
C GLY A 17 17.60 0.20 -0.40
N VAL A 18 18.25 -0.69 -1.14
CA VAL A 18 17.63 -1.93 -1.57
C VAL A 18 17.54 -2.77 -0.31
N ALA A 19 16.46 -2.59 0.44
CA ALA A 19 15.98 -3.64 1.33
C ALA A 19 15.69 -4.84 0.44
N LEU A 20 16.75 -5.61 0.16
CA LEU A 20 16.64 -6.96 -0.34
C LEU A 20 15.69 -7.64 0.64
N ALA A 21 14.46 -7.87 0.17
CA ALA A 21 13.51 -8.74 0.80
C ALA A 21 14.19 -10.11 0.85
N ALA A 22 14.96 -10.33 1.93
CA ALA A 22 15.44 -11.65 2.27
C ALA A 22 14.21 -12.55 2.24
N SER A 23 14.28 -13.61 1.44
CA SER A 23 13.24 -14.60 1.19
C SER A 23 12.82 -15.27 2.50
N GLY A 24 12.02 -14.55 3.30
CA GLY A 24 11.56 -14.95 4.63
C GLY A 24 10.30 -15.80 4.61
N CYS A 25 9.80 -16.13 3.42
CA CYS A 25 8.62 -16.96 3.22
C CYS A 25 8.89 -18.45 3.54
N SER A 26 10.15 -18.89 3.42
CA SER A 26 10.54 -20.28 3.65
C SER A 26 10.42 -20.71 5.12
N GLY A 27 9.89 -21.91 5.36
CA GLY A 27 9.79 -22.49 6.71
C GLY A 27 8.57 -22.08 7.54
N LYS A 28 7.64 -21.29 6.98
CA LYS A 28 6.37 -20.98 7.65
C LYS A 28 5.40 -22.16 7.51
N THR A 29 4.91 -22.68 8.64
CA THR A 29 3.96 -23.80 8.70
C THR A 29 2.50 -23.35 8.83
N SER A 30 2.26 -22.07 9.11
CA SER A 30 0.92 -21.49 9.25
C SER A 30 0.67 -20.36 8.26
N CYS A 31 -0.58 -20.25 7.82
CA CYS A 31 -1.04 -19.15 6.95
C CYS A 31 -0.76 -17.79 7.57
N SER A 32 -1.13 -17.58 8.84
CA SER A 32 -0.94 -16.31 9.53
C SER A 32 0.53 -15.86 9.55
N GLY A 33 1.47 -16.77 9.84
CA GLY A 33 2.90 -16.46 9.85
C GLY A 33 3.46 -16.15 8.45
N CYS A 34 2.88 -16.75 7.41
CA CYS A 34 3.23 -16.47 6.02
C CYS A 34 2.76 -15.07 5.59
N ILE A 35 1.47 -14.77 5.80
CA ILE A 35 0.84 -13.54 5.31
C ILE A 35 1.36 -12.29 6.04
N GLN A 36 1.76 -12.43 7.31
CA GLN A 36 2.43 -11.38 8.07
C GLN A 36 3.82 -11.03 7.54
N THR A 37 4.42 -11.92 6.73
CA THR A 37 5.71 -11.65 6.09
C THR A 37 5.45 -10.89 4.79
N PRO A 38 6.19 -9.79 4.51
CA PRO A 38 6.00 -9.00 3.31
C PRO A 38 6.33 -9.83 2.06
N ASN A 39 5.64 -9.55 0.95
CA ASN A 39 5.83 -10.21 -0.34
C ASN A 39 5.62 -11.74 -0.38
N CYS A 40 5.05 -12.36 0.66
CA CYS A 40 4.74 -13.79 0.64
C CYS A 40 3.31 -14.08 0.15
N MET A 41 3.01 -15.33 -0.12
CA MET A 41 1.65 -15.80 -0.42
C MET A 41 1.48 -17.24 0.07
N TRP A 42 0.25 -17.62 0.41
CA TRP A 42 -0.04 -18.89 1.06
C TRP A 42 -1.01 -19.77 0.26
N CYS A 43 -0.73 -21.08 0.19
CA CYS A 43 -1.64 -22.08 -0.40
C CYS A 43 -2.44 -22.80 0.69
N GLY A 44 -3.76 -22.62 0.66
CA GLY A 44 -4.72 -23.23 1.59
C GLY A 44 -5.16 -24.65 1.24
N ARG A 45 -4.80 -25.17 0.07
CA ARG A 45 -5.21 -26.49 -0.41
C ARG A 45 -4.93 -27.57 0.63
N SER A 46 -5.92 -28.39 0.97
CA SER A 46 -5.74 -29.50 1.91
C SER A 46 -4.88 -30.63 1.32
N GLY A 47 -4.13 -31.34 2.17
CA GLY A 47 -3.33 -32.50 1.76
C GLY A 47 -1.86 -32.20 1.42
N ASN A 48 -1.22 -33.11 0.68
CA ASN A 48 0.18 -32.97 0.28
C ASN A 48 0.26 -32.06 -0.95
N PHE A 49 1.03 -30.98 -0.80
CA PHE A 49 1.25 -30.03 -1.86
C PHE A 49 2.55 -30.42 -2.59
N THR A 50 2.42 -31.14 -3.70
CA THR A 50 3.56 -31.63 -4.49
C THR A 50 3.57 -30.97 -5.86
N GLY A 51 4.73 -30.49 -6.26
CA GLY A 51 4.94 -29.95 -7.60
C GLY A 51 4.94 -31.05 -8.67
N LEU A 52 5.03 -30.63 -9.93
CA LEU A 52 5.07 -31.51 -11.10
C LEU A 52 6.25 -32.51 -11.04
N ASP A 53 7.35 -32.12 -10.38
CA ASP A 53 8.54 -32.96 -10.16
C ASP A 53 8.38 -34.01 -9.05
N GLY A 54 7.20 -34.13 -8.43
CA GLY A 54 6.95 -35.01 -7.29
C GLY A 54 7.58 -34.54 -5.97
N LYS A 55 8.25 -33.38 -5.96
CA LYS A 55 8.80 -32.76 -4.76
C LYS A 55 7.71 -32.05 -3.96
N SER A 56 7.79 -32.13 -2.63
CA SER A 56 6.93 -31.35 -1.74
C SER A 56 7.24 -29.86 -1.90
N LEU A 57 6.23 -29.08 -2.25
CA LEU A 57 6.32 -27.63 -2.38
C LEU A 57 5.96 -26.99 -1.04
N SER A 58 6.59 -25.86 -0.73
CA SER A 58 6.20 -25.07 0.43
C SER A 58 4.85 -24.40 0.20
N ARG A 59 4.04 -24.37 1.25
CA ARG A 59 2.75 -23.65 1.25
C ARG A 59 2.92 -22.14 1.30
N CYS A 60 4.07 -21.66 1.76
CA CYS A 60 4.43 -20.26 1.76
C CYS A 60 5.57 -20.06 0.76
N ILE A 61 5.35 -19.19 -0.22
CA ILE A 61 6.38 -18.78 -1.19
C ILE A 61 6.37 -17.26 -1.35
N GLN A 62 7.35 -16.73 -2.05
CA GLN A 62 7.42 -15.32 -2.41
C GLN A 62 6.58 -15.05 -3.67
N ARG A 63 5.91 -13.89 -3.72
CA ARG A 63 5.07 -13.47 -4.85
C ARG A 63 5.85 -13.37 -6.17
N THR A 64 7.12 -13.01 -6.08
CA THR A 64 8.01 -12.77 -7.22
C THR A 64 8.94 -13.93 -7.50
N ASP A 65 8.71 -15.09 -6.87
CA ASP A 65 9.54 -16.27 -7.10
C ASP A 65 9.33 -16.79 -8.53
N ASP A 66 10.37 -17.38 -9.11
CA ASP A 66 10.36 -17.91 -10.48
C ASP A 66 9.33 -19.04 -10.62
N VAL A 67 9.12 -19.77 -9.52
CA VAL A 67 8.16 -20.87 -9.39
C VAL A 67 6.72 -20.42 -9.11
N SER A 68 6.46 -19.10 -8.98
CA SER A 68 5.15 -18.59 -8.56
C SER A 68 4.01 -18.93 -9.51
N LEU A 69 4.26 -19.03 -10.82
CA LEU A 69 3.26 -19.39 -11.82
C LEU A 69 2.83 -20.86 -11.68
N GLU A 70 3.80 -21.78 -11.71
CA GLU A 70 3.56 -23.21 -11.52
C GLU A 70 2.93 -23.48 -10.14
N TRP A 71 3.41 -22.78 -9.11
CA TRP A 71 2.86 -22.90 -7.77
C TRP A 71 1.38 -22.47 -7.71
N ARG A 72 0.98 -21.41 -8.43
CA ARG A 72 -0.43 -20.96 -8.50
C ARG A 72 -1.30 -21.97 -9.24
N GLU A 73 -0.78 -22.56 -10.32
CA GLU A 73 -1.49 -23.62 -11.07
C GLU A 73 -1.70 -24.87 -10.20
N VAL A 74 -0.65 -25.30 -9.49
CA VAL A 74 -0.72 -26.45 -8.59
C VAL A 74 -1.59 -26.12 -7.36
N CYS A 75 -1.56 -24.90 -6.84
CA CYS A 75 -2.42 -24.52 -5.70
C CYS A 75 -3.89 -24.39 -6.08
N GLY A 76 -4.18 -23.96 -7.32
CA GLY A 76 -5.52 -23.59 -7.75
C GLY A 76 -5.88 -22.18 -7.29
N THR A 77 -6.55 -21.42 -8.15
CA THR A 77 -6.81 -19.99 -7.93
C THR A 77 -7.62 -19.69 -6.67
N ASP A 78 -8.49 -20.61 -6.26
CA ASP A 78 -9.40 -20.42 -5.12
C ASP A 78 -8.74 -20.68 -3.76
N ASP A 79 -7.62 -21.42 -3.75
CA ASP A 79 -6.87 -21.76 -2.53
C ASP A 79 -5.68 -20.80 -2.28
N VAL A 80 -5.47 -19.82 -3.16
CA VAL A 80 -4.38 -18.85 -3.05
C VAL A 80 -4.79 -17.68 -2.15
N TYR A 81 -4.13 -17.58 -1.00
CA TYR A 81 -4.29 -16.47 -0.06
C TYR A 81 -3.20 -15.43 -0.28
N GLU A 82 -3.61 -14.32 -0.88
CA GLU A 82 -2.75 -13.18 -1.22
C GLU A 82 -3.48 -11.87 -0.94
N PRO A 83 -3.60 -11.44 0.33
CA PRO A 83 -4.25 -10.19 0.65
C PRO A 83 -3.42 -9.01 0.12
N ALA A 84 -4.02 -8.24 -0.77
CA ALA A 84 -3.47 -6.99 -1.25
C ALA A 84 -3.81 -5.84 -0.28
N ASN A 85 -3.02 -4.78 -0.34
CA ASN A 85 -3.41 -3.49 0.21
C ASN A 85 -4.66 -2.99 -0.52
N PHE A 86 -5.69 -2.60 0.22
CA PHE A 86 -6.92 -2.05 -0.32
C PHE A 86 -7.17 -0.65 0.24
N PHE A 87 -7.57 0.25 -0.65
CA PHE A 87 -7.92 1.62 -0.33
C PHE A 87 -9.26 1.95 -0.99
N GLU A 88 -10.19 2.49 -0.21
CA GLU A 88 -11.50 2.91 -0.68
C GLU A 88 -11.84 4.29 -0.11
N MET A 89 -12.31 5.19 -0.96
CA MET A 89 -12.83 6.49 -0.55
C MET A 89 -14.30 6.32 -0.17
N LEU A 90 -14.62 6.47 1.12
CA LEU A 90 -15.98 6.29 1.63
C LEU A 90 -16.77 7.60 1.57
N ILE A 91 -16.12 8.73 1.88
CA ILE A 91 -16.71 10.07 1.76
C ILE A 91 -15.69 10.98 1.07
N ASN A 92 -16.10 11.53 -0.08
CA ASN A 92 -15.26 12.30 -0.98
C ASN A 92 -15.99 13.55 -1.48
N ASN A 93 -16.58 14.31 -0.54
CA ASN A 93 -17.28 15.54 -0.85
C ASN A 93 -16.33 16.56 -1.46
N GLU A 94 -16.84 17.32 -2.42
CA GLU A 94 -16.09 18.42 -3.02
C GLU A 94 -15.76 19.51 -2.01
N LEU A 95 -14.61 20.15 -2.21
CA LEU A 95 -14.22 21.30 -1.40
C LEU A 95 -15.22 22.44 -1.63
N THR A 96 -15.63 23.11 -0.57
CA THR A 96 -16.55 24.25 -0.67
C THR A 96 -15.85 25.39 -1.39
N GLN A 97 -16.43 25.83 -2.51
CA GLN A 97 -15.88 26.93 -3.29
C GLN A 97 -16.10 28.26 -2.54
N ALA A 98 -15.04 29.05 -2.39
CA ALA A 98 -15.07 30.33 -1.67
C ALA A 98 -16.09 31.35 -2.23
N GLY A 99 -16.62 31.13 -3.44
CA GLY A 99 -17.62 31.99 -4.08
C GLY A 99 -19.08 31.72 -3.69
N VAL A 100 -19.41 30.56 -3.12
CA VAL A 100 -20.81 30.24 -2.74
C VAL A 100 -21.23 30.99 -1.48
N LEU A 101 -20.30 31.15 -0.54
CA LEU A 101 -20.44 32.00 0.66
C LEU A 101 -20.56 33.50 0.34
N ALA A 102 -20.19 33.91 -0.88
CA ALA A 102 -20.22 35.31 -1.32
C ALA A 102 -21.34 35.60 -2.36
N GLY A 103 -22.17 34.60 -2.70
CA GLY A 103 -22.98 34.61 -3.93
C GLY A 103 -24.49 34.80 -3.79
N SER A 104 -25.06 34.86 -2.59
CA SER A 104 -26.50 35.10 -2.39
C SER A 104 -26.80 36.53 -1.92
N GLY A 105 -26.92 37.44 -2.88
CA GLY A 105 -27.76 38.65 -2.74
C GLY A 105 -27.06 39.93 -2.31
N GLY A 106 -26.43 40.61 -3.26
CA GLY A 106 -26.22 42.05 -3.13
C GLY A 106 -27.54 42.81 -3.31
N GLN A 107 -28.14 43.30 -2.22
CA GLN A 107 -28.83 44.60 -2.10
C GLN A 107 -29.43 44.78 -0.68
N GLY A 108 -28.84 45.67 0.13
CA GLY A 108 -29.53 46.32 1.25
C GLY A 108 -28.77 46.38 2.59
N GLY A 109 -28.37 47.59 2.99
CA GLY A 109 -28.41 48.08 4.38
C GLY A 109 -27.39 47.54 5.40
N ALA A 110 -26.65 48.47 6.01
CA ALA A 110 -25.81 48.20 7.18
C ALA A 110 -26.65 47.75 8.41
N ALA A 111 -26.40 46.56 8.94
CA ALA A 111 -26.59 46.19 10.36
C ALA A 111 -26.01 44.80 10.66
N GLY A 112 -25.17 44.73 11.70
CA GLY A 112 -24.93 43.61 12.61
C GLY A 112 -25.04 42.16 12.15
N GLY A 113 -23.92 41.44 12.26
CA GLY A 113 -23.89 40.00 12.57
C GLY A 113 -24.47 39.09 11.47
N ALA A 114 -23.70 38.89 10.40
CA ALA A 114 -24.06 37.95 9.34
C ALA A 114 -24.17 36.53 9.89
N GLY A 115 -25.38 35.98 9.83
CA GLY A 115 -25.70 34.62 10.24
C GLY A 115 -24.97 33.60 9.37
N PHE A 116 -24.08 32.83 10.00
CA PHE A 116 -23.61 31.57 9.46
C PHE A 116 -24.72 30.53 9.62
N SER A 117 -25.76 30.62 8.79
CA SER A 117 -26.78 29.58 8.70
C SER A 117 -26.21 28.39 7.93
N GLY A 118 -25.47 27.54 8.63
CA GLY A 118 -25.48 26.09 8.38
C GLY A 118 -25.04 25.57 7.00
N GLU A 119 -24.24 26.30 6.23
CA GLU A 119 -23.64 25.73 5.01
C GLU A 119 -22.48 24.82 5.42
N THR A 120 -22.57 23.53 5.09
CA THR A 120 -21.55 22.52 5.40
C THR A 120 -20.27 22.84 4.63
N VAL A 121 -19.33 23.55 5.27
CA VAL A 121 -18.02 23.87 4.70
C VAL A 121 -17.11 22.65 4.74
N VAL A 122 -16.65 22.21 3.57
CA VAL A 122 -15.74 21.08 3.36
C VAL A 122 -14.38 21.63 2.93
N GLN A 123 -13.35 21.48 3.78
CA GLN A 123 -12.01 22.02 3.54
C GLN A 123 -10.94 20.96 3.24
N ILE A 124 -11.26 19.68 3.45
CA ILE A 124 -10.33 18.55 3.28
C ILE A 124 -11.06 17.46 2.49
N LYS A 125 -10.36 16.86 1.52
CA LYS A 125 -10.88 15.81 0.63
C LYS A 125 -9.81 14.73 0.44
N PRO A 126 -10.15 13.42 0.47
CA PRO A 126 -11.42 12.84 0.94
C PRO A 126 -11.59 12.98 2.47
N GLN A 127 -12.82 12.93 2.97
CA GLN A 127 -13.10 13.07 4.40
C GLN A 127 -12.99 11.74 5.15
N HIS A 128 -13.38 10.64 4.51
CA HIS A 128 -13.29 9.30 5.07
C HIS A 128 -12.69 8.34 4.06
N VAL A 129 -11.68 7.58 4.52
CA VAL A 129 -11.01 6.53 3.77
C VAL A 129 -11.09 5.22 4.53
N GLY A 130 -11.43 4.15 3.83
CA GLY A 130 -11.27 2.78 4.30
C GLY A 130 -9.93 2.25 3.83
N MET A 131 -9.12 1.74 4.75
CA MET A 131 -7.81 1.17 4.43
C MET A 131 -7.71 -0.23 5.00
N ARG A 132 -7.29 -1.18 4.16
CA ARG A 132 -6.82 -2.50 4.62
C ARG A 132 -5.37 -2.63 4.21
N LEU A 133 -4.51 -2.71 5.22
CA LEU A 133 -3.07 -2.79 5.03
C LEU A 133 -2.60 -4.22 5.28
N ARG A 134 -1.71 -4.69 4.42
CA ARG A 134 -0.87 -5.84 4.67
C ARG A 134 0.21 -5.46 5.66
N ALA A 135 0.52 -6.36 6.59
CA ALA A 135 1.62 -6.17 7.52
C ALA A 135 2.92 -5.88 6.76
N SER A 136 3.61 -4.81 7.16
CA SER A 136 4.93 -4.43 6.65
C SER A 136 5.01 -4.05 5.16
N GLU A 137 3.89 -3.74 4.50
CA GLU A 137 3.86 -3.20 3.14
C GLU A 137 3.44 -1.71 3.18
N LEU A 138 4.22 -0.83 2.56
CA LEU A 138 3.90 0.60 2.49
C LEU A 138 2.97 0.89 1.31
N LEU A 139 1.93 1.68 1.54
CA LEU A 139 1.04 2.18 0.49
C LEU A 139 1.70 3.41 -0.16
N GLN A 140 2.57 3.18 -1.14
CA GLN A 140 3.44 4.21 -1.75
C GLN A 140 2.72 5.22 -2.67
N HIS A 141 1.41 5.11 -2.88
CA HIS A 141 0.72 5.86 -3.93
C HIS A 141 0.00 7.17 -3.51
N PHE A 142 0.08 7.62 -2.24
CA PHE A 142 -0.84 8.67 -1.75
C PHE A 142 -0.22 10.04 -1.41
N PHE A 143 1.06 10.32 -1.69
CA PHE A 143 1.70 11.60 -1.35
C PHE A 143 2.16 12.48 -2.52
N VAL A 144 1.77 12.19 -3.76
CA VAL A 144 2.08 13.05 -4.91
C VAL A 144 0.82 13.29 -5.75
N SER A 145 0.05 14.32 -5.39
CA SER A 145 -0.78 15.12 -6.30
C SER A 145 -1.12 16.44 -5.61
#